data_AF-A0A257RPA1-F1
#
_entry.id   AF-A0A257RPA1-F1
#
_cell.length_a   1.000
_cell.length_b   1.000
_cell.length_c   1.000
_cell.angle_alpha   90.00
_cell.angle_beta   90.00
_cell.angle_gamma   90.00
#
_symmetry.space_group_name_H-M   'P 1'
#
loop_
_entity.id
_entity.type
_entity.pdbx_description
1 polymer ?
#
loop_
_entity_poly.entity_id
_entity_poly.type
_entity_poly.pdbx_seq_one_letter_code
_entity_poly.pdbx_strand_id
1 'polypeptide(L)'
;GSASNIGHYADSTFEALTAAAMRERTRAGAAPLWRRALGRLNDDAPAIFLFSPRNTAAFSDRVENVTIRPDSWLATVTAWRLSPARGGARDRVVAER
;
A
#
# COMPACT_ATOMS: atom_id res chain seq x y z
N GLY A 1 -24.85 1.99 5.10
CA GLY A 1 -23.45 2.41 5.27
C GLY A 1 -22.58 1.19 5.51
N SER A 2 -21.38 1.14 4.96
CA SER A 2 -20.44 0.03 5.21
C SER A 2 -19.93 0.08 6.66
N ALA A 3 -19.51 -1.06 7.20
CA ALA A 3 -18.90 -1.15 8.54
C ALA A 3 -17.61 -0.31 8.68
N SER A 4 -17.02 0.13 7.57
CA SER A 4 -15.81 0.96 7.53
C SER A 4 -16.08 2.48 7.66
N ASN A 5 -17.33 2.94 7.47
CA ASN A 5 -17.68 4.36 7.62
C ASN A 5 -18.29 4.62 9.01
N ILE A 6 -17.43 4.73 10.02
CA ILE A 6 -17.81 4.87 11.44
C ILE A 6 -18.54 6.19 11.70
N GLY A 7 -18.08 7.30 11.08
CA GLY A 7 -18.69 8.63 11.26
C GLY A 7 -19.97 8.84 10.45
N HIS A 8 -20.42 7.84 9.70
CA HIS A 8 -21.57 7.92 8.80
C HIS A 8 -21.51 9.11 7.82
N TYR A 9 -20.29 9.52 7.43
CA TYR A 9 -20.09 10.66 6.53
C TYR A 9 -20.73 10.38 5.18
N ALA A 10 -21.49 11.36 4.67
CA ALA A 10 -22.19 11.29 3.40
C ALA A 10 -22.26 12.68 2.76
N ASP A 11 -21.54 12.86 1.65
CA ASP A 11 -21.52 14.11 0.87
C ASP A 11 -21.59 13.79 -0.62
N SER A 12 -22.60 14.31 -1.32
CA SER A 12 -22.84 13.97 -2.73
C SER A 12 -21.71 14.45 -3.65
N THR A 13 -21.03 15.54 -3.29
CA THR A 13 -19.91 16.06 -4.06
C THR A 13 -18.69 15.16 -3.92
N PHE A 14 -18.37 14.74 -2.70
CA PHE A 14 -17.31 13.77 -2.42
C PHE A 14 -17.56 12.46 -3.18
N GLU A 15 -18.75 11.88 -3.07
CA GLU A 15 -19.13 10.64 -3.77
C GLU A 15 -19.04 10.76 -5.30
N ALA A 16 -19.46 11.89 -5.87
CA ALA A 16 -19.34 12.11 -7.32
C ALA A 16 -17.87 12.21 -7.77
N LEU A 17 -17.03 12.89 -6.99
CA LEU A 17 -15.60 13.05 -7.28
C LEU A 17 -14.84 11.71 -7.16
N THR A 18 -15.10 10.92 -6.12
CA THR A 18 -14.50 9.58 -5.96
C THR A 18 -14.97 8.64 -7.06
N ALA A 19 -16.27 8.63 -7.40
CA ALA A 19 -16.79 7.84 -8.51
C ALA A 19 -16.17 8.22 -9.85
N ALA A 20 -16.00 9.52 -10.14
CA ALA A 20 -15.32 9.98 -11.35
C ALA A 20 -13.85 9.53 -11.35
N ALA A 21 -13.14 9.69 -10.24
CA ALA A 21 -11.74 9.31 -10.12
C ALA A 21 -11.52 7.80 -10.32
N MET A 22 -12.44 6.95 -9.86
CA MET A 22 -12.38 5.50 -10.05
C MET A 22 -12.61 5.06 -11.51
N ARG A 23 -13.30 5.87 -12.32
CA ARG A 23 -13.54 5.56 -13.75
C ARG A 23 -12.36 5.96 -14.64
N GLU A 24 -11.49 6.85 -14.16
CA GLU A 24 -10.31 7.28 -14.90
C GLU A 24 -9.31 6.14 -15.07
N ARG A 25 -8.87 5.90 -16.31
CA ARG A 25 -7.91 4.82 -16.62
C ARG A 25 -6.45 5.20 -16.41
N THR A 26 -6.17 6.49 -16.27
CA THR A 26 -4.80 6.99 -16.14
C THR A 26 -4.62 7.70 -14.82
N ARG A 27 -3.42 7.60 -14.26
CA ARG A 27 -3.03 8.37 -13.08
C ARG A 27 -3.18 9.87 -13.33
N ALA A 28 -2.84 10.34 -14.53
CA ALA A 28 -2.92 11.75 -14.90
C ALA A 28 -4.37 12.28 -14.84
N GLY A 29 -5.35 11.48 -15.30
CA GLY A 29 -6.77 11.81 -15.21
C GLY A 29 -7.33 11.68 -13.78
N ALA A 30 -6.96 10.63 -13.06
CA ALA A 30 -7.50 10.37 -11.72
C ALA A 30 -6.96 11.32 -10.64
N ALA A 31 -5.67 11.69 -10.71
CA ALA A 31 -4.99 12.48 -9.67
C ALA A 31 -5.65 13.85 -9.35
N PRO A 32 -6.06 14.69 -10.32
CA PRO A 32 -6.76 15.93 -9.99
C PRO A 32 -8.13 15.69 -9.33
N LEU A 33 -8.86 14.64 -9.71
CA LEU A 33 -10.15 14.30 -9.10
C LEU A 33 -9.99 13.85 -7.65
N TRP A 34 -9.00 12.99 -7.37
CA TRP A 34 -8.66 12.58 -6.01
C TRP A 34 -8.25 13.76 -5.12
N ARG A 35 -7.47 14.70 -5.65
CA ARG A 35 -7.10 15.93 -4.91
C ARG A 35 -8.32 16.76 -4.53
N ARG A 36 -9.31 16.88 -5.43
CA ARG A 36 -10.56 17.60 -5.15
C ARG A 36 -11.43 16.85 -4.14
N ALA A 37 -11.55 15.53 -4.25
CA ALA A 37 -12.28 14.73 -3.26
C ALA A 37 -11.66 14.86 -1.86
N LEU A 38 -10.34 14.75 -1.75
CA LEU A 38 -9.63 14.94 -0.49
C LEU A 38 -9.72 16.39 0.04
N GLY A 39 -9.76 17.39 -0.84
CA GLY A 39 -10.07 18.77 -0.47
C GLY A 39 -11.44 18.89 0.20
N ARG A 40 -12.48 18.35 -0.45
CA ARG A 40 -13.84 18.33 0.12
C ARG A 40 -13.90 17.63 1.47
N LEU A 41 -13.23 16.47 1.58
CA LEU A 41 -13.14 15.71 2.82
C LEU A 41 -12.43 16.49 3.94
N ASN A 42 -11.36 17.21 3.61
CA ASN A 42 -10.64 18.06 4.57
C ASN A 42 -11.46 19.26 5.01
N ASP A 43 -12.22 19.88 4.10
CA ASP A 43 -13.08 21.03 4.41
C ASP A 43 -14.22 20.64 5.36
N ASP A 44 -14.79 19.45 5.17
CA ASP A 44 -15.86 18.93 6.04
C ASP A 44 -15.34 18.33 7.36
N ALA A 45 -14.05 17.94 7.40
CA ALA A 45 -13.36 17.36 8.54
C ALA A 45 -14.15 16.26 9.30
N PRO A 46 -14.68 15.21 8.63
CA PRO A 46 -15.47 14.16 9.30
C PRO A 46 -14.62 13.22 10.17
N ALA A 47 -13.29 13.33 10.10
CA ALA A 47 -12.33 12.64 10.94
C ALA A 47 -11.07 13.50 11.10
N ILE A 48 -10.29 13.20 12.14
CA ILE A 48 -8.99 13.85 12.38
C ILE A 48 -7.88 12.88 11.96
N PHE A 49 -7.06 13.28 10.99
CA PHE A 49 -5.88 12.51 10.59
C PHE A 49 -4.74 12.75 11.58
N LEU A 50 -4.45 11.76 12.43
CA LEU A 50 -3.46 11.90 13.50
C LEU A 50 -2.01 11.73 13.03
N PHE A 51 -1.74 10.72 12.21
CA PHE A 51 -0.40 10.42 11.70
C PHE A 51 -0.46 9.51 10.47
N SER A 52 0.63 9.47 9.71
CA SER A 52 0.87 8.48 8.66
C SER A 52 1.88 7.44 9.17
N PRO A 53 1.47 6.18 9.39
CA PRO A 53 2.38 5.14 9.88
C PRO A 53 3.53 4.91 8.89
N ARG A 54 4.76 4.89 9.40
CA ARG A 54 5.92 4.38 8.65
C ARG A 54 6.15 2.94 9.06
N ASN A 55 5.77 2.02 8.19
CA ASN A 55 5.95 0.59 8.43
C ASN A 55 7.42 0.21 8.25
N THR A 56 8.01 -0.40 9.27
CA THR A 56 9.34 -0.99 9.22
C THR A 56 9.24 -2.50 9.15
N ALA A 57 10.02 -3.13 8.27
CA ALA A 57 10.12 -4.58 8.18
C ALA A 57 11.58 -5.01 8.25
N ALA A 58 11.87 -6.06 9.02
CA ALA A 58 13.19 -6.66 9.13
C ALA A 58 13.24 -7.93 8.29
N PHE A 59 14.34 -8.11 7.56
CA PHE A 59 14.60 -9.28 6.74
C PHE A 59 15.97 -9.84 7.11
N SER A 60 16.15 -11.15 6.91
CA SER A 60 17.49 -11.74 7.00
C SER A 60 18.37 -11.13 5.92
N ASP A 61 19.64 -10.87 6.26
CA ASP A 61 20.71 -10.47 5.34
C ASP A 61 20.97 -11.47 4.20
N ARG A 62 20.44 -12.69 4.32
CA ARG A 62 20.44 -13.72 3.27
C ARG A 62 19.44 -13.42 2.16
N VAL A 63 18.41 -12.63 2.43
CA VAL A 63 17.38 -12.31 1.43
C VAL A 63 17.85 -11.11 0.62
N GLU A 64 18.04 -11.32 -0.67
CA GLU A 64 18.49 -10.32 -1.63
C GLU A 64 17.32 -9.81 -2.48
N ASN A 65 17.50 -8.63 -3.07
CA ASN A 65 16.51 -7.92 -3.91
C ASN A 65 15.20 -7.55 -3.19
N VAL A 66 15.25 -7.39 -1.86
CA VAL A 66 14.09 -6.97 -1.08
C VAL A 66 13.72 -5.52 -1.44
N THR A 67 12.54 -5.34 -2.02
CA THR A 67 11.93 -4.02 -2.27
C THR A 67 10.52 -4.04 -1.72
N ILE A 68 10.20 -3.22 -0.71
CA ILE A 68 8.84 -3.18 -0.16
C ILE A 68 8.05 -2.05 -0.77
N ARG A 69 6.87 -2.40 -1.31
CA ARG A 69 5.89 -1.44 -1.79
C ARG A 69 4.92 -1.07 -0.64
N PRO A 70 4.77 0.22 -0.28
CA PRO A 70 3.89 0.63 0.81
C PRO A 70 2.41 0.29 0.57
N ASP A 71 2.00 0.24 -0.70
CA ASP A 71 0.63 -0.04 -1.13
C ASP A 71 0.33 -1.54 -1.29
N SER A 72 1.37 -2.36 -1.44
CA SER A 72 1.23 -3.81 -1.62
C SER A 72 2.52 -4.54 -1.23
N TRP A 73 2.61 -4.89 0.05
CA TRP A 73 3.78 -5.52 0.65
C TRP A 73 4.25 -6.84 0.01
N LEU A 74 3.37 -7.58 -0.67
CA LEU A 74 3.72 -8.84 -1.35
C LEU A 74 4.03 -8.67 -2.84
N ALA A 75 3.89 -7.47 -3.42
CA ALA A 75 3.95 -7.26 -4.86
C ALA A 75 5.32 -7.58 -5.50
N THR A 76 6.39 -7.65 -4.72
CA THR A 76 7.76 -7.86 -5.21
C THR A 76 8.38 -9.17 -4.73
N VAL A 77 7.66 -9.96 -3.95
CA VAL A 77 8.20 -11.17 -3.29
C VAL A 77 8.76 -12.16 -4.32
N THR A 78 8.17 -12.22 -5.52
CA THR A 78 8.64 -13.07 -6.62
C THR A 78 10.04 -12.73 -7.11
N ALA A 79 10.53 -11.50 -6.86
CA ALA A 79 11.89 -11.08 -7.22
C ALA A 79 12.93 -11.38 -6.13
N TRP A 80 12.49 -11.74 -4.92
CA TRP A 80 13.38 -11.97 -3.79
C TRP A 80 14.10 -13.30 -3.95
N ARG A 81 15.34 -13.36 -3.47
CA ARG A 81 16.18 -14.57 -3.57
C ARG A 81 16.94 -14.81 -2.28
N LEU A 82 17.27 -16.07 -2.01
CA LEU A 82 18.24 -16.41 -0.98
C LEU A 82 19.64 -16.35 -1.57
N SER A 83 20.53 -15.63 -0.90
CA SER A 83 21.95 -15.53 -1.22
C SER A 83 22.65 -16.85 -0.95
N PRO A 84 23.20 -17.53 -1.97
CA PRO A 84 23.97 -18.76 -1.76
C PRO A 84 25.22 -18.52 -0.92
N ALA A 85 25.83 -17.33 -1.04
CA ALA A 85 27.04 -16.93 -0.32
C ALA A 85 26.83 -16.76 1.19
N ARG A 86 25.59 -16.48 1.62
CA ARG A 86 25.21 -16.32 3.03
C ARG A 86 24.43 -17.51 3.58
N GLY A 87 24.43 -18.62 2.85
CA GLY A 87 23.81 -19.89 3.25
C GLY A 87 24.40 -20.43 4.55
N GLY A 88 23.52 -20.90 5.43
CA GLY A 88 23.91 -21.50 6.72
C GLY A 88 24.16 -23.00 6.59
N ALA A 89 24.69 -23.64 7.64
CA ALA A 89 24.92 -25.10 7.66
C ALA A 89 23.68 -25.93 7.30
N ARG A 90 22.47 -25.42 7.58
CA ARG A 90 21.18 -26.05 7.24
C ARG A 90 20.95 -26.20 5.72
N ASP A 91 21.54 -25.32 4.92
CA ASP A 91 21.33 -25.28 3.47
C ASP A 91 22.25 -26.28 2.73
N ARG A 92 23.25 -26.82 3.44
CA ARG A 92 24.24 -27.77 2.88
C ARG A 92 23.79 -29.23 2.95
N VAL A 93 22.78 -29.55 3.75
CA VAL A 93 22.33 -30.93 4.00
C VAL A 93 21.58 -31.54 2.80
N VAL A 94 21.18 -30.73 1.82
CA VAL A 94 20.41 -31.18 0.64
C VAL A 94 21.30 -31.60 -0.54
N ALA A 95 22.60 -31.30 -0.51
CA ALA A 95 23.49 -31.47 -1.68
C ALA A 95 24.26 -32.81 -1.75
N GLU A 96 24.07 -33.74 -0.80
CA GLU A 96 24.79 -35.03 -0.75
C GLU A 96 23.88 -36.26 -1.02
N ARG A 97 22.95 -36.18 -1.98
CA ARG A 97 22.25 -37.34 -2.54
C ARG A 97 22.40 -37.39 -4.04
#